data_AF-A0A7S4SUY5-F1
#
_entry.id   AF-A0A7S4SUY5-F1
#
_cell.length_a   1.000
_cell.length_b   1.000
_cell.length_c   1.000
_cell.angle_alpha   90.00
_cell.angle_beta   90.00
_cell.angle_gamma   90.00
#
_symmetry.space_group_name_H-M   'P 1'
#
loop_
_entity.id
_entity.type
_entity.pdbx_description
1 polymer ?
#
loop_
_entity_poly.entity_id
_entity_poly.type
_entity_poly.pdbx_seq_one_letter_code
_entity_poly.pdbx_strand_id
1 'polypeptide(L)'
;WLVRSRPGMGRHEAEQGLACAPFDLNRYGDLTINVALVILLLFLTSVNMWWVCFTLLTSCLVIYAWDHFRFLRVASRSCFATNHMDNCGQYMAALPCALLAGVFAFKLQGGQAMVRSWGKSSFLSYHIEWVIVIAAVCLHLVAHVLILRFWVRRQLKPTNETPSTPYTEAASRIACNWFNANPVHCLRSAHHHLHEPPHVHHLPGKEYLHRCNKDIHAYYEAPDYCKQGSVADDLKELVRSEWQAVRSEWQAVRRAGATLVSPRHLRRPPPA
;
A
#
# COMPACT_ATOMS: atom_id res chain seq x y z
N TRP A 1 -19.18 -13.27 23.45
CA TRP A 1 -20.33 -14.11 23.85
C TRP A 1 -20.21 -15.54 23.30
N LEU A 2 -19.93 -15.71 21.99
CA LEU A 2 -19.81 -17.01 21.31
C LEU A 2 -18.88 -18.03 22.01
N VAL A 3 -17.68 -17.60 22.43
CA VAL A 3 -16.68 -18.47 23.12
C VAL A 3 -17.19 -18.98 24.48
N ARG A 4 -18.03 -18.21 25.17
CA ARG A 4 -18.59 -18.60 26.48
C ARG A 4 -19.88 -19.43 26.35
N SER A 5 -20.62 -19.27 25.26
CA SER A 5 -21.95 -19.89 25.10
C SER A 5 -21.93 -21.27 24.44
N ARG A 6 -20.82 -21.70 23.83
CA ARG A 6 -20.71 -23.01 23.17
C ARG A 6 -19.74 -23.94 23.92
N PRO A 7 -20.23 -24.94 24.68
CA PRO A 7 -19.38 -25.81 25.49
C PRO A 7 -18.50 -26.78 24.67
N GLY A 8 -18.84 -27.03 23.41
CA GLY A 8 -18.03 -27.87 22.51
C GLY A 8 -16.95 -27.13 21.72
N MET A 9 -16.78 -25.82 21.94
CA MET A 9 -15.80 -25.03 21.18
C MET A 9 -14.37 -25.39 21.61
N GLY A 10 -13.56 -25.84 20.65
CA GLY A 10 -12.16 -26.15 20.92
C GLY A 10 -11.37 -24.89 21.29
N ARG A 11 -10.29 -25.04 22.07
CA ARG A 11 -9.42 -23.92 22.45
C ARG A 11 -8.93 -23.12 21.23
N HIS A 12 -8.59 -23.80 20.14
CA HIS A 12 -8.12 -23.15 18.92
C HIS A 12 -9.21 -22.30 18.25
N GLU A 13 -10.44 -22.83 18.15
CA GLU A 13 -11.58 -22.09 17.60
C GLU A 13 -11.93 -20.88 18.46
N ALA A 14 -11.86 -21.04 19.79
CA ALA A 14 -12.06 -19.95 20.72
C ALA A 14 -11.01 -18.84 20.52
N GLU A 15 -9.74 -19.19 20.35
CA GLU A 15 -8.67 -18.24 20.07
C GLU A 15 -8.86 -17.55 18.70
N GLN A 16 -9.24 -18.29 17.65
CA GLN A 16 -9.57 -17.71 16.35
C GLN A 16 -10.77 -16.76 16.43
N GLY A 17 -11.80 -17.09 17.22
CA GLY A 17 -12.97 -16.24 17.44
C GLY A 17 -12.69 -15.00 18.29
N LEU A 18 -11.56 -14.97 19.01
CA LEU A 18 -11.06 -13.79 19.73
C LEU A 18 -10.04 -13.01 18.90
N ALA A 19 -9.51 -13.60 17.82
CA ALA A 19 -8.58 -12.92 16.94
C ALA A 19 -9.28 -11.76 16.22
N CYS A 20 -8.53 -10.67 16.05
CA CYS A 20 -8.97 -9.53 15.27
C CYS A 20 -9.16 -9.93 13.80
N ALA A 21 -10.18 -9.33 13.14
CA ALA A 21 -10.40 -9.55 11.72
C ALA A 21 -9.18 -9.11 10.89
N PRO A 22 -8.87 -9.80 9.77
CA PRO A 22 -7.82 -9.35 8.87
C PRO A 22 -8.16 -7.96 8.31
N PHE A 23 -7.13 -7.17 8.01
CA PHE A 23 -7.33 -5.85 7.42
C PHE A 23 -7.99 -5.97 6.05
N ASP A 24 -9.13 -5.30 5.86
CA ASP A 24 -9.91 -5.35 4.63
C ASP A 24 -9.35 -4.37 3.58
N LEU A 25 -9.04 -4.91 2.41
CA LEU A 25 -8.45 -4.20 1.28
C LEU A 25 -9.49 -3.71 0.27
N ASN A 26 -10.77 -4.08 0.43
CA ASN A 26 -11.83 -3.65 -0.49
C ASN A 26 -12.00 -2.12 -0.53
N ARG A 27 -11.57 -1.44 0.52
CA ARG A 27 -11.66 0.01 0.65
C ARG A 27 -10.87 0.79 -0.43
N TYR A 28 -9.85 0.19 -1.03
CA TYR A 28 -9.16 0.78 -2.20
C TYR A 28 -10.12 0.95 -3.40
N GLY A 29 -11.02 -0.02 -3.60
CA GLY A 29 -12.05 0.05 -4.62
C GLY A 29 -13.04 1.19 -4.35
N ASP A 30 -13.54 1.28 -3.12
CA ASP A 30 -14.47 2.34 -2.71
C ASP A 30 -13.88 3.74 -2.91
N LEU A 31 -12.61 3.93 -2.55
CA LEU A 31 -11.91 5.19 -2.76
C LEU A 31 -11.81 5.53 -4.26
N THR A 32 -11.47 4.55 -5.08
CA THR A 32 -11.37 4.70 -6.55
C THR A 32 -12.73 5.08 -7.15
N ILE A 33 -13.82 4.45 -6.71
CA ILE A 33 -15.18 4.75 -7.15
C ILE A 33 -15.57 6.18 -6.76
N ASN A 34 -15.30 6.59 -5.52
CA ASN A 34 -15.60 7.95 -5.06
C ASN A 34 -14.86 9.01 -5.89
N VAL A 35 -13.59 8.77 -6.20
CA VAL A 35 -12.79 9.65 -7.08
C VAL A 35 -13.41 9.69 -8.49
N ALA A 36 -13.77 8.53 -9.06
CA ALA A 36 -14.41 8.46 -10.37
C ALA A 36 -15.74 9.22 -10.42
N LEU A 37 -16.57 9.11 -9.38
CA LEU A 37 -17.83 9.85 -9.26
C LEU A 37 -17.60 11.36 -9.25
N VAL A 38 -16.62 11.86 -8.50
CA VAL A 38 -16.27 13.29 -8.49
C VAL A 38 -15.77 13.76 -9.86
N ILE A 39 -14.98 12.93 -10.56
CA ILE A 39 -14.53 13.24 -11.93
C ILE A 39 -15.72 13.30 -12.89
N LEU A 40 -16.69 12.39 -12.78
CA LEU A 40 -17.90 12.43 -13.60
C LEU A 40 -18.72 13.70 -13.37
N LEU A 41 -18.76 14.23 -12.13
CA LEU A 41 -19.41 15.51 -11.84
C LEU A 41 -18.74 16.69 -12.56
N LEU A 42 -17.47 16.61 -12.94
CA LEU A 42 -16.79 17.66 -13.70
C LEU A 42 -17.38 17.86 -15.11
N PHE A 43 -18.02 16.85 -15.70
CA PHE A 43 -18.75 17.02 -16.97
C PHE A 43 -19.89 18.02 -16.80
N LEU A 44 -20.61 17.97 -15.68
CA LEU A 44 -21.78 18.79 -15.42
C LEU A 44 -21.45 20.21 -14.94
N THR A 45 -20.19 20.49 -14.55
CA THR A 45 -19.71 21.77 -14.01
C THR A 45 -20.72 22.54 -13.15
N SER A 46 -20.71 22.25 -11.85
CA SER A 46 -21.38 23.10 -10.88
C SER A 46 -20.51 24.32 -10.54
N VAL A 47 -21.15 25.46 -10.23
CA VAL A 47 -20.49 26.67 -9.71
C VAL A 47 -19.72 26.37 -8.40
N ASN A 48 -20.15 25.33 -7.68
CA ASN A 48 -19.61 24.92 -6.39
C ASN A 48 -18.65 23.73 -6.47
N MET A 49 -17.92 23.55 -7.58
CA MET A 49 -17.02 22.39 -7.76
C MET A 49 -15.96 22.29 -6.66
N TRP A 50 -15.45 23.43 -6.20
CA TRP A 50 -14.43 23.48 -5.17
C TRP A 50 -14.90 22.86 -3.84
N TRP A 51 -16.19 23.00 -3.49
CA TRP A 51 -16.79 22.36 -2.31
C TRP A 51 -16.84 20.84 -2.45
N VAL A 52 -17.10 20.32 -3.65
CA VAL A 52 -17.10 18.88 -3.92
C VAL A 52 -15.67 18.33 -3.78
N CYS A 53 -14.68 19.00 -4.38
CA CYS A 53 -13.28 18.64 -4.24
C CYS A 53 -12.81 18.71 -2.77
N PHE A 54 -13.22 19.74 -2.03
CA PHE A 54 -12.90 19.87 -0.60
C PHE A 54 -13.53 18.77 0.24
N THR A 55 -14.79 18.42 -0.02
CA THR A 55 -15.48 17.31 0.64
C THR A 55 -14.80 15.97 0.35
N LEU A 56 -14.39 15.73 -0.90
CA LEU A 56 -13.62 14.54 -1.28
C LEU A 56 -12.27 14.49 -0.54
N LEU A 57 -11.53 15.61 -0.51
CA LEU A 57 -10.24 15.66 0.20
C LEU A 57 -10.43 15.36 1.69
N THR A 58 -11.43 15.98 2.31
CA THR A 58 -11.76 15.76 3.72
C THR A 58 -12.13 14.31 3.99
N SER A 59 -12.95 13.69 3.13
CA SER A 59 -13.33 12.28 3.29
C SER A 59 -12.12 11.35 3.13
N CYS A 60 -11.23 11.60 2.17
CA CYS A 60 -9.98 10.85 2.01
C CYS A 60 -9.09 10.93 3.27
N LEU A 61 -8.96 12.13 3.87
CA LEU A 61 -8.18 12.32 5.10
C LEU A 61 -8.78 11.57 6.29
N VAL A 62 -10.10 11.61 6.45
CA VAL A 62 -10.81 10.87 7.51
C VAL A 62 -10.66 9.37 7.32
N ILE A 63 -10.82 8.87 6.09
CA ILE A 63 -10.64 7.46 5.75
C ILE A 63 -9.21 7.01 6.05
N TYR A 64 -8.21 7.80 5.65
CA TYR A 64 -6.80 7.51 5.92
C TYR A 64 -6.51 7.43 7.42
N ALA A 65 -6.95 8.43 8.20
CA ALA A 65 -6.75 8.45 9.65
C ALA A 65 -7.42 7.23 10.33
N TRP A 66 -8.64 6.88 9.90
CA TRP A 66 -9.37 5.73 10.43
C TRP A 66 -8.72 4.39 10.06
N ASP A 67 -8.25 4.23 8.83
CA ASP A 67 -7.56 3.02 8.41
C ASP A 67 -6.21 2.86 9.07
N HIS A 68 -5.47 3.96 9.24
CA HIS A 68 -4.23 3.95 9.98
C HIS A 68 -4.46 3.47 11.42
N PHE A 69 -5.47 4.01 12.10
CA PHE A 69 -5.86 3.55 13.44
C PHE A 69 -6.26 2.07 13.45
N ARG A 70 -7.13 1.64 12.53
CA ARG A 70 -7.57 0.24 12.45
C ARG A 70 -6.43 -0.72 12.16
N PHE A 71 -5.54 -0.36 11.25
CA PHE A 71 -4.40 -1.17 10.88
C PHE A 71 -3.46 -1.41 12.06
N LEU A 72 -3.18 -0.37 12.84
CA LEU A 72 -2.26 -0.46 13.99
C LEU A 72 -2.88 -1.12 15.23
N ARG A 73 -4.18 -0.96 15.45
CA ARG A 73 -4.81 -1.29 16.75
C ARG A 73 -5.92 -2.33 16.71
N VAL A 74 -6.54 -2.54 15.55
CA VAL A 74 -7.76 -3.35 15.43
C VAL A 74 -7.59 -4.54 14.48
N ALA A 75 -6.68 -4.48 13.51
CA ALA A 75 -6.48 -5.55 12.55
C ALA A 75 -5.54 -6.63 13.10
N SER A 76 -5.78 -7.87 12.70
CA SER A 76 -4.76 -8.93 12.89
C SER A 76 -3.57 -8.69 11.96
N ARG A 77 -2.43 -9.26 12.34
CA ARG A 77 -1.19 -9.21 11.55
C ARG A 77 -1.46 -9.76 10.15
N SER A 78 -1.35 -8.89 9.14
CA SER A 78 -1.38 -9.26 7.72
C SER A 78 0.04 -9.26 7.15
N CYS A 79 0.28 -10.13 6.15
CA CYS A 79 1.55 -10.18 5.45
C CYS A 79 1.37 -9.65 4.02
N PHE A 80 2.00 -8.52 3.73
CA PHE A 80 2.05 -7.95 2.38
C PHE A 80 3.39 -8.29 1.73
N ALA A 81 3.58 -9.56 1.38
CA ALA A 81 4.83 -10.03 0.79
C ALA A 81 4.97 -9.71 -0.70
N THR A 82 3.91 -9.20 -1.35
CA THR A 82 3.87 -9.02 -2.80
C THR A 82 3.33 -7.66 -3.19
N ASN A 83 3.81 -7.14 -4.32
CA ASN A 83 3.32 -5.90 -4.92
C ASN A 83 2.00 -6.11 -5.68
N HIS A 84 1.28 -7.22 -5.50
CA HIS A 84 0.05 -7.50 -6.24
C HIS A 84 -1.05 -6.47 -5.97
N MET A 85 -1.16 -6.01 -4.73
CA MET A 85 -2.11 -4.95 -4.37
C MET A 85 -1.77 -3.62 -5.04
N ASP A 86 -0.51 -3.19 -4.97
CA ASP A 86 -0.08 -1.92 -5.57
C ASP A 86 -0.30 -1.96 -7.09
N ASN A 87 0.09 -3.06 -7.73
CA ASN A 87 -0.19 -3.28 -9.16
C ASN A 87 -1.69 -3.19 -9.45
N CYS A 88 -2.54 -3.86 -8.65
CA CYS A 88 -3.99 -3.80 -8.81
C CYS A 88 -4.51 -2.36 -8.65
N GLY A 89 -4.04 -1.64 -7.64
CA GLY A 89 -4.38 -0.24 -7.40
C GLY A 89 -4.05 0.67 -8.58
N GLN A 90 -2.86 0.51 -9.17
CA GLN A 90 -2.45 1.25 -10.37
C GLN A 90 -3.38 0.96 -11.56
N TYR A 91 -3.74 -0.30 -11.79
CA TYR A 91 -4.70 -0.65 -12.86
C TYR A 91 -6.11 -0.11 -12.59
N MET A 92 -6.58 -0.15 -11.34
CA MET A 92 -7.87 0.44 -10.96
C MET A 92 -7.90 1.96 -11.15
N ALA A 93 -6.79 2.64 -10.87
CA ALA A 93 -6.63 4.07 -11.08
C ALA A 93 -6.62 4.49 -12.57
N ALA A 94 -6.45 3.54 -13.50
CA ALA A 94 -6.49 3.85 -14.93
C ALA A 94 -7.87 4.38 -15.37
N LEU A 95 -8.96 3.88 -14.78
CA LEU A 95 -10.32 4.33 -15.09
C LEU A 95 -10.58 5.79 -14.71
N PRO A 96 -10.40 6.24 -13.44
CA PRO A 96 -10.61 7.65 -13.09
C PRO A 96 -9.67 8.58 -13.88
N CYS A 97 -8.41 8.19 -14.13
CA CYS A 97 -7.50 8.98 -14.95
C CYS A 97 -7.98 9.12 -16.42
N ALA A 98 -8.50 8.03 -17.01
CA ALA A 98 -9.07 8.06 -18.35
C ALA A 98 -10.34 8.94 -18.41
N LEU A 99 -11.23 8.85 -17.41
CA LEU A 99 -12.39 9.73 -17.30
C LEU A 99 -11.97 11.21 -17.19
N LEU A 100 -10.92 11.50 -16.43
CA LEU A 100 -10.38 12.87 -16.30
C LEU A 100 -9.84 13.40 -17.64
N ALA A 101 -9.19 12.55 -18.45
CA ALA A 101 -8.78 12.91 -19.81
C ALA A 101 -9.99 13.21 -20.71
N GLY A 102 -11.08 12.44 -20.58
CA GLY A 102 -12.34 12.71 -21.24
C GLY A 102 -12.96 14.06 -20.84
N VAL A 103 -12.99 14.37 -19.54
CA VAL A 103 -13.43 15.68 -19.02
C VAL A 103 -12.60 16.80 -19.63
N PHE A 104 -11.27 16.63 -19.66
CA PHE A 104 -10.37 17.63 -20.21
C PHE A 104 -10.65 17.89 -21.70
N ALA A 105 -10.80 16.83 -22.50
CA ALA A 105 -11.19 16.95 -23.92
C ALA A 105 -12.55 17.64 -24.09
N PHE A 106 -13.55 17.30 -23.27
CA PHE A 106 -14.86 17.94 -23.29
C PHE A 106 -14.78 19.44 -22.99
N LYS A 107 -13.97 19.85 -22.01
CA LYS A 107 -13.80 21.27 -21.66
C LYS A 107 -13.04 22.03 -22.75
N LEU A 108 -12.04 21.42 -23.38
CA LEU A 108 -11.30 22.04 -24.50
C LEU A 108 -12.21 22.36 -25.70
N GLN A 109 -13.21 21.52 -25.97
CA GLN A 109 -14.20 21.77 -27.04
C GLN A 109 -15.25 22.85 -26.67
N GLY A 110 -15.10 23.52 -25.53
CA GLY A 110 -16.06 24.53 -25.09
C GLY A 110 -17.36 23.92 -24.55
N GLY A 111 -17.31 22.68 -24.02
CA GLY A 111 -18.49 21.93 -23.58
C GLY A 111 -19.45 22.69 -22.64
N GLN A 112 -18.98 23.68 -21.88
CA GLN A 112 -19.85 24.55 -21.07
C GLN A 112 -20.75 25.47 -21.89
N ALA A 113 -20.23 26.06 -22.96
CA ALA A 113 -21.01 26.91 -23.86
C ALA A 113 -22.03 26.05 -24.63
N MET A 114 -21.62 24.85 -25.03
CA MET A 114 -22.46 23.92 -25.77
C MET A 114 -23.67 23.44 -24.97
N VAL A 115 -23.47 23.07 -23.70
CA VAL A 115 -24.57 22.62 -22.80
C VAL A 115 -25.68 23.66 -22.69
N ARG A 116 -25.36 24.95 -22.75
CA ARG A 116 -26.36 26.03 -22.71
C ARG A 116 -27.19 26.13 -23.99
N SER A 117 -26.59 25.77 -25.13
CA SER A 117 -27.25 25.84 -26.45
C SER A 117 -28.02 24.58 -26.83
N TRP A 118 -27.75 23.45 -26.18
CA TRP A 118 -28.37 22.17 -26.53
C TRP A 118 -29.79 22.05 -25.97
N GLY A 119 -30.73 21.61 -26.81
CA GLY A 119 -32.06 21.20 -26.37
C GLY A 119 -31.97 20.03 -25.39
N LYS A 120 -32.88 19.96 -24.40
CA LYS A 120 -32.88 18.92 -23.35
C LYS A 120 -32.86 17.49 -23.90
N SER A 121 -33.43 17.24 -25.08
CA SER A 121 -33.46 15.94 -25.76
C SER A 121 -32.23 15.67 -26.65
N SER A 122 -31.47 16.71 -27.03
CA SER A 122 -30.35 16.60 -27.96
C SER A 122 -29.00 16.39 -27.29
N PHE A 123 -28.95 16.39 -25.95
CA PHE A 123 -27.69 16.28 -25.19
C PHE A 123 -26.95 14.95 -25.46
N LEU A 124 -27.69 13.85 -25.61
CA LEU A 124 -27.16 12.52 -25.91
C LEU A 124 -27.24 12.16 -27.41
N SER A 125 -27.67 13.09 -28.26
CA SER A 125 -27.65 12.86 -29.70
C SER A 125 -26.20 12.71 -30.17
N TYR A 126 -26.03 12.02 -31.29
CA TYR A 126 -24.71 11.79 -31.87
C TYR A 126 -24.07 13.14 -32.25
N HIS A 127 -23.04 13.51 -31.48
CA HIS A 127 -22.28 14.75 -31.61
C HIS A 127 -20.80 14.40 -31.67
N ILE A 128 -20.04 15.09 -32.53
CA ILE A 128 -18.60 14.80 -32.75
C ILE A 128 -17.78 14.94 -31.47
N GLU A 129 -18.25 15.76 -30.54
CA GLU A 129 -17.64 16.05 -29.25
C GLU A 129 -17.67 14.83 -28.33
N TRP A 130 -18.78 14.07 -28.32
CA TRP A 130 -18.84 12.81 -27.58
C TRP A 130 -17.89 11.76 -28.18
N VAL A 131 -17.70 11.76 -29.50
CA VAL A 131 -16.72 10.90 -30.17
C VAL A 131 -15.30 11.26 -29.72
N ILE A 132 -14.95 12.54 -29.65
CA ILE A 132 -13.65 13.01 -29.15
C ILE A 132 -13.44 12.64 -27.68
N VAL A 133 -14.47 12.79 -26.83
CA VAL A 133 -14.40 12.41 -25.41
C VAL A 133 -14.17 10.92 -25.24
N ILE A 134 -14.96 10.08 -25.93
CA ILE A 134 -14.80 8.62 -25.86
C ILE A 134 -13.43 8.20 -26.40
N ALA A 135 -12.97 8.80 -27.50
CA ALA A 135 -11.65 8.55 -28.04
C ALA A 135 -10.54 8.91 -27.04
N ALA A 136 -10.65 10.05 -26.35
CA ALA A 136 -9.70 10.46 -25.31
C ALA A 136 -9.66 9.49 -24.12
N VAL A 137 -10.82 9.03 -23.65
CA VAL A 137 -10.92 8.03 -22.57
C VAL A 137 -10.27 6.71 -23.00
N CYS A 138 -10.64 6.19 -24.17
CA CYS A 138 -10.09 4.93 -24.69
C CYS A 138 -8.57 5.02 -24.93
N LEU A 139 -8.10 6.11 -25.56
CA LEU A 139 -6.68 6.34 -25.82
C LEU A 139 -5.89 6.40 -24.51
N HIS A 140 -6.38 7.15 -23.50
CA HIS A 140 -5.72 7.23 -22.20
C HIS A 140 -5.71 5.87 -21.49
N LEU A 141 -6.83 5.15 -21.48
CA LEU A 141 -6.92 3.84 -20.84
C LEU A 141 -5.94 2.84 -21.44
N VAL A 142 -5.88 2.77 -22.78
CA VAL A 142 -4.92 1.91 -23.50
C VAL A 142 -3.49 2.35 -23.19
N ALA A 143 -3.17 3.64 -23.31
CA ALA A 143 -1.84 4.15 -23.02
C ALA A 143 -1.41 3.85 -21.58
N HIS A 144 -2.28 4.07 -20.60
CA HIS A 144 -2.04 3.79 -19.18
C HIS A 144 -1.72 2.30 -18.97
N VAL A 145 -2.55 1.40 -19.50
CA VAL A 145 -2.33 -0.05 -19.39
C VAL A 145 -1.03 -0.49 -20.07
N LEU A 146 -0.70 0.07 -21.23
CA LEU A 146 0.57 -0.21 -21.93
C LEU A 146 1.77 0.29 -21.12
N ILE A 147 1.70 1.49 -20.54
CA ILE A 147 2.74 2.04 -19.66
C ILE A 147 2.94 1.13 -18.44
N LEU A 148 1.87 0.73 -17.75
CA LEU A 148 1.98 -0.17 -16.60
C LEU A 148 2.55 -1.54 -16.99
N ARG A 149 2.09 -2.09 -18.13
CA ARG A 149 2.52 -3.42 -18.59
C ARG A 149 3.96 -3.46 -19.07
N PHE A 150 4.41 -2.45 -19.81
CA PHE A 150 5.71 -2.48 -20.49
C PHE A 150 6.75 -1.57 -19.85
N TRP A 151 6.39 -0.36 -19.45
CA TRP A 151 7.34 0.61 -18.91
C TRP A 151 7.62 0.36 -17.43
N VAL A 152 6.57 0.30 -16.62
CA VAL A 152 6.70 0.15 -15.15
C VAL A 152 7.37 -1.18 -14.82
N ARG A 153 6.96 -2.30 -15.44
CA ARG A 153 7.60 -3.61 -15.26
C ARG A 153 9.07 -3.65 -15.68
N ARG A 154 9.51 -2.80 -16.61
CA ARG A 154 10.90 -2.74 -17.04
C ARG A 154 11.78 -1.94 -16.07
N GLN A 155 11.22 -0.90 -15.46
CA GLN A 155 11.94 -0.03 -14.53
C GLN A 155 11.97 -0.59 -13.11
N LEU A 156 10.88 -1.17 -12.65
CA LEU A 156 10.85 -1.98 -11.45
C LEU A 156 11.44 -3.34 -11.78
N LYS A 157 12.77 -3.40 -11.83
CA LYS A 157 13.45 -4.69 -11.64
C LYS A 157 12.88 -5.28 -10.36
N PRO A 158 12.47 -6.56 -10.34
CA PRO A 158 12.16 -7.20 -9.07
C PRO A 158 13.36 -6.89 -8.17
N THR A 159 13.10 -6.30 -6.99
CA THR A 159 14.15 -6.11 -6.01
C THR A 159 14.79 -7.48 -5.88
N ASN A 160 16.01 -7.63 -6.42
CA ASN A 160 16.64 -8.93 -6.49
C ASN A 160 16.55 -9.51 -5.10
N GLU A 161 16.09 -10.77 -5.02
CA GLU A 161 16.04 -11.53 -3.77
C GLU A 161 17.26 -11.13 -2.94
N THR A 162 17.01 -10.68 -1.71
CA THR A 162 18.04 -10.22 -0.79
C THR A 162 19.28 -11.10 -0.94
N PRO A 163 20.50 -10.52 -1.02
CA PRO A 163 21.73 -11.27 -1.26
C PRO A 163 21.73 -12.53 -0.40
N SER A 164 21.96 -13.69 -1.04
CA SER A 164 21.84 -15.05 -0.48
C SER A 164 22.14 -15.06 1.02
N THR A 165 21.11 -14.78 1.81
CA THR A 165 21.27 -14.65 3.24
C THR A 165 21.33 -16.08 3.74
N PRO A 166 22.40 -16.49 4.46
CA PRO A 166 22.50 -17.84 4.96
C PRO A 166 21.21 -18.23 5.67
N TYR A 167 20.72 -19.45 5.44
CA TYR A 167 19.45 -19.91 5.98
C TYR A 167 19.36 -19.67 7.50
N THR A 168 20.48 -19.87 8.21
CA THR A 168 20.60 -19.65 9.66
C THR A 168 20.26 -18.21 10.08
N GLU A 169 20.75 -17.21 9.34
CA GLU A 169 20.47 -15.80 9.60
C GLU A 169 19.00 -15.48 9.30
N ALA A 170 18.47 -15.94 8.16
CA ALA A 170 17.07 -15.72 7.80
C ALA A 170 16.11 -16.40 8.79
N ALA A 171 16.37 -17.65 9.15
CA ALA A 171 15.57 -18.44 10.09
C ALA A 171 15.69 -17.95 11.54
N SER A 172 16.73 -17.19 11.90
CA SER A 172 16.81 -16.54 13.22
C SER A 172 15.90 -15.31 13.33
N ARG A 173 15.58 -14.66 12.20
CA ARG A 173 14.77 -13.44 12.14
C ARG A 173 13.29 -13.73 11.87
N ILE A 174 13.01 -14.74 11.05
CA ILE A 174 11.65 -15.07 10.60
C ILE A 174 11.14 -16.27 11.37
N ALA A 175 10.07 -16.09 12.14
CA ALA A 175 9.45 -17.15 12.93
C ALA A 175 8.93 -18.31 12.08
N CYS A 176 8.38 -18.01 10.89
CA CYS A 176 7.89 -19.00 9.95
C CYS A 176 9.01 -19.50 9.04
N ASN A 177 9.29 -20.80 9.05
CA ASN A 177 10.23 -21.44 8.15
C ASN A 177 9.59 -22.69 7.52
N TRP A 178 10.28 -23.29 6.55
CA TRP A 178 9.77 -24.45 5.82
C TRP A 178 9.38 -25.63 6.75
N PHE A 179 10.13 -25.85 7.83
CA PHE A 179 9.92 -26.97 8.74
C PHE A 179 8.70 -26.78 9.65
N ASN A 180 8.45 -25.55 10.11
CA ASN A 180 7.36 -25.26 11.04
C ASN A 180 6.06 -24.79 10.38
N ALA A 181 6.12 -24.40 9.10
CA ALA A 181 4.95 -24.13 8.28
C ALA A 181 4.12 -25.41 8.01
N ASN A 182 4.75 -26.59 8.02
CA ASN A 182 4.07 -27.87 7.83
C ASN A 182 3.71 -28.52 9.19
N PRO A 183 2.41 -28.63 9.54
CA PRO A 183 2.00 -29.22 10.82
C PRO A 183 2.38 -30.70 10.95
N VAL A 184 2.42 -31.45 9.84
CA VAL A 184 2.84 -32.87 9.85
C VAL A 184 4.31 -33.01 10.23
N HIS A 185 5.16 -32.10 9.76
CA HIS A 185 6.57 -32.08 10.11
C HIS A 185 6.77 -31.77 11.60
N CYS A 186 5.99 -30.82 12.15
CA CYS A 186 5.98 -30.51 13.58
C CYS A 186 5.57 -31.72 14.43
N LEU A 187 4.51 -32.43 14.04
CA LEU A 187 4.07 -33.65 14.72
C LEU A 187 5.14 -34.76 14.67
N ARG A 188 5.81 -34.96 13.54
CA ARG A 188 6.92 -35.92 13.42
C ARG A 188 8.09 -35.52 14.30
N SER A 189 8.44 -34.23 14.36
CA SER A 189 9.49 -33.73 15.25
C SER A 189 9.19 -34.05 16.73
N ALA A 190 7.92 -33.94 17.15
CA ALA A 190 7.51 -34.16 18.53
C ALA A 190 7.35 -35.65 18.89
N HIS A 191 6.74 -36.45 18.01
CA HIS A 191 6.30 -37.82 18.35
C HIS A 191 7.16 -38.93 17.74
N HIS A 192 7.88 -38.67 16.64
CA HIS A 192 8.69 -39.68 15.96
C HIS A 192 10.19 -39.47 16.20
N HIS A 193 10.66 -38.24 16.02
CA HIS A 193 12.08 -37.90 16.22
C HIS A 193 12.41 -37.50 17.66
N LEU A 194 11.40 -37.23 18.49
CA LEU A 194 11.54 -36.89 19.92
C LEU A 194 12.54 -35.75 20.17
N HIS A 195 12.53 -34.72 19.31
CA HIS A 195 13.42 -33.57 19.44
C HIS A 195 13.07 -32.74 20.70
N GLU A 196 14.09 -32.20 21.38
CA GLU A 196 13.92 -31.38 22.59
C GLU A 196 14.67 -30.03 22.44
N PRO A 197 13.96 -28.89 22.29
CA PRO A 197 12.53 -28.73 22.02
C PRO A 197 12.16 -29.12 20.57
N PRO A 198 10.92 -29.60 20.30
CA PRO A 198 10.49 -29.96 18.94
C PRO A 198 10.06 -28.73 18.13
N HIS A 199 9.92 -28.91 16.80
CA HIS A 199 9.26 -27.91 15.95
C HIS A 199 7.81 -27.68 16.39
N VAL A 200 7.46 -26.42 16.64
CA VAL A 200 6.09 -25.98 16.93
C VAL A 200 5.49 -25.38 15.66
N HIS A 201 4.27 -25.79 15.31
CA HIS A 201 3.60 -25.27 14.12
C HIS A 201 3.45 -23.75 14.21
N HIS A 202 3.91 -23.05 13.17
CA HIS A 202 3.85 -21.59 13.13
C HIS A 202 2.41 -21.10 13.02
N LEU A 203 1.99 -20.30 14.00
CA LEU A 203 0.74 -19.56 13.99
C LEU A 203 1.03 -18.08 14.26
N PRO A 204 0.53 -17.14 13.44
CA PRO A 204 0.70 -15.71 13.69
C PRO A 204 0.17 -15.31 15.06
N GLY A 205 0.96 -14.54 15.82
CA GLY A 205 0.65 -14.14 17.20
C GLY A 205 1.04 -15.17 18.27
N LYS A 206 1.56 -16.34 17.88
CA LYS A 206 2.08 -17.38 18.77
C LYS A 206 3.56 -17.66 18.59
N GLU A 207 4.29 -16.68 18.05
CA GLU A 207 5.72 -16.77 17.80
C GLU A 207 6.51 -17.04 19.10
N TYR A 208 5.97 -16.64 20.25
CA TYR A 208 6.53 -16.89 21.58
C TYR A 208 6.59 -18.38 21.99
N LEU A 209 5.91 -19.28 21.28
CA LEU A 209 5.99 -20.72 21.53
C LEU A 209 7.23 -21.36 20.89
N HIS A 210 7.88 -20.67 19.94
CA HIS A 210 9.06 -21.18 19.27
C HIS A 210 10.28 -21.06 20.19
N ARG A 211 11.07 -22.12 20.26
CA ARG A 211 12.33 -22.19 21.01
C ARG A 211 13.47 -22.55 20.07
N CYS A 212 14.66 -22.00 20.34
CA CYS A 212 15.84 -22.31 19.54
C CYS A 212 16.28 -23.77 19.76
N ASN A 213 16.47 -24.50 18.66
CA ASN A 213 17.09 -25.81 18.60
C ASN A 213 17.91 -25.93 17.31
N LYS A 214 19.22 -25.78 17.44
CA LYS A 214 20.16 -25.74 16.30
C LYS A 214 20.28 -27.07 15.57
N ASP A 215 20.05 -28.19 16.27
CA ASP A 215 20.20 -29.55 15.73
C ASP A 215 19.12 -29.87 14.69
N ILE A 216 17.96 -29.22 14.81
CA ILE A 216 16.80 -29.40 13.93
C ILE A 216 16.56 -28.21 13.01
N HIS A 217 17.53 -27.30 12.94
CA HIS A 217 17.48 -26.04 12.20
C HIS A 217 16.36 -25.07 12.64
N ALA A 218 15.93 -25.14 13.91
CA ALA A 218 15.03 -24.16 14.51
C ALA A 218 15.83 -23.01 15.14
N TYR A 219 16.15 -21.97 14.37
CA TYR A 219 16.99 -20.87 14.86
C TYR A 219 16.22 -19.70 15.48
N TYR A 220 14.92 -19.60 15.24
CA TYR A 220 14.09 -18.52 15.77
C TYR A 220 13.79 -18.73 17.25
N GLU A 221 13.99 -17.69 18.04
CA GLU A 221 13.53 -17.59 19.41
C GLU A 221 12.88 -16.22 19.57
N ALA A 222 11.66 -16.19 20.11
CA ALA A 222 10.97 -14.93 20.27
C ALA A 222 11.75 -14.06 21.25
N PRO A 223 12.12 -12.82 20.87
CA PRO A 223 12.65 -11.87 21.83
C PRO A 223 11.60 -11.64 22.92
N ASP A 224 12.04 -11.39 24.16
CA ASP A 224 11.15 -11.11 25.29
C ASP A 224 10.01 -10.17 24.87
N TYR A 225 8.79 -10.48 25.33
CA TYR A 225 7.57 -9.75 24.96
C TYR A 225 7.80 -8.24 25.00
N CYS A 226 7.88 -7.63 23.83
CA CYS A 226 8.04 -6.19 23.72
C CYS A 226 6.68 -5.56 24.02
N LYS A 227 6.56 -4.87 25.17
CA LYS A 227 5.33 -4.17 25.53
C LYS A 227 4.98 -3.19 24.41
N GLN A 228 3.75 -3.30 23.91
CA GLN A 228 3.25 -2.40 22.87
C GLN A 228 3.32 -0.95 23.37
N GLY A 229 3.93 -0.07 22.58
CA GLY A 229 4.02 1.36 22.88
C GLY A 229 2.64 2.00 22.99
N SER A 230 2.56 3.09 23.77
CA SER A 230 1.35 3.91 23.81
C SER A 230 1.15 4.62 22.47
N VAL A 231 -0.08 5.02 22.15
CA VAL A 231 -0.38 5.79 20.91
C VAL A 231 0.47 7.06 20.82
N ALA A 232 0.79 7.66 21.97
CA ALA A 232 1.66 8.83 22.02
C ALA A 232 3.10 8.51 21.64
N ASP A 233 3.58 7.30 21.92
CA ASP A 233 4.93 6.88 21.56
C ASP A 233 5.02 6.60 20.05
N ASP A 234 4.05 5.89 19.47
CA ASP A 234 3.96 5.66 18.03
C ASP A 234 3.88 6.99 17.25
N LEU A 235 3.06 7.94 17.73
CA LEU A 235 2.92 9.24 17.10
C LEU A 235 4.22 10.05 17.19
N LYS A 236 4.90 10.02 18.35
CA LYS A 236 6.21 10.67 18.50
C LYS A 236 7.25 10.05 17.57
N GLU A 237 7.22 8.73 17.39
CA GLU A 237 8.12 8.02 16.51
C GLU A 237 7.86 8.36 15.03
N LEU A 238 6.60 8.38 14.60
CA LEU A 238 6.21 8.80 13.25
C LEU A 238 6.61 10.25 12.96
N VAL A 239 6.30 11.17 13.87
CA VAL A 239 6.69 12.59 13.71
C VAL A 239 8.22 12.71 13.65
N ARG A 240 8.94 11.92 14.45
CA ARG A 240 10.39 11.90 14.44
C ARG A 240 10.96 11.35 13.12
N SER A 241 10.39 10.27 12.58
CA SER A 241 10.84 9.68 11.31
C SER A 241 10.59 10.61 10.13
N GLU A 242 9.41 11.23 10.06
CA GLU A 242 9.08 12.23 9.04
C GLU A 242 9.99 13.46 9.13
N TRP A 243 10.23 13.96 10.35
CA TRP A 243 11.14 15.09 10.55
C TRP A 243 12.58 14.76 10.16
N GLN A 244 13.03 13.53 10.41
CA GLN A 244 14.35 13.07 9.98
C GLN A 244 14.45 12.96 8.45
N ALA A 245 13.42 12.45 7.78
CA ALA A 245 13.36 12.37 6.32
C ALA A 245 13.47 13.76 5.69
N VAL A 246 12.59 14.68 6.09
CA VAL A 246 12.60 16.08 5.62
C VAL A 246 13.95 16.75 5.90
N ARG A 247 14.53 16.55 7.09
CA ARG A 247 15.84 17.13 7.45
C ARG A 247 16.96 16.61 6.56
N SER A 248 16.97 15.31 6.25
CA SER A 248 18.00 14.70 5.39
C SER A 248 17.92 15.21 3.96
N GLU A 249 16.72 15.39 3.43
CA GLU A 249 16.48 15.96 2.10
C GLU A 249 16.94 17.42 2.02
N TRP A 250 16.60 18.24 3.03
CA TRP A 250 17.09 19.62 3.14
C TRP A 250 18.62 19.70 3.19
N GLN A 251 19.28 18.77 3.89
CA GLN A 251 20.73 18.69 3.92
C GLN A 251 21.32 18.33 2.55
N ALA A 252 20.67 17.44 1.79
CA ALA A 252 21.09 17.08 0.44
C ALA A 252 20.98 18.28 -0.52
N VAL A 253 19.87 19.02 -0.49
CA VAL A 253 19.67 20.25 -1.27
C VAL A 253 20.72 21.30 -0.93
N ARG A 254 20.99 21.51 0.37
CA ARG A 254 22.01 22.47 0.83
C ARG A 254 23.42 22.09 0.37
N ARG A 255 23.77 20.79 0.37
CA ARG A 255 25.05 20.31 -0.17
C ARG A 255 25.14 20.54 -1.67
N ALA A 256 24.09 20.23 -2.44
CA ALA A 256 24.05 20.46 -3.89
C ALA A 256 24.20 21.96 -4.23
N GLY A 257 23.52 22.84 -3.50
CA GLY A 257 23.66 24.29 -3.64
C GLY A 257 25.07 24.79 -3.31
N ALA A 258 25.71 24.28 -2.26
CA ALA A 258 27.08 24.66 -1.91
C ALA A 258 28.09 24.25 -2.99
N THR A 259 27.90 23.10 -3.64
CA THR A 259 28.76 22.66 -4.77
C THR A 259 28.62 23.59 -5.99
N LEU A 260 27.43 24.14 -6.24
CA LEU A 260 27.17 25.08 -7.35
C LEU A 260 27.77 26.47 -7.10
N VAL A 261 27.86 26.89 -5.83
CA VAL A 261 28.38 28.22 -5.43
C VAL A 261 29.89 28.17 -5.13
N SER A 262 30.51 26.99 -5.10
CA SER A 262 31.96 26.88 -4.98
C SER A 262 32.62 27.68 -6.11
N PRO A 263 33.37 28.75 -5.83
CA PRO A 263 33.97 29.57 -6.86
C PRO A 263 34.88 28.65 -7.66
N ARG A 264 34.53 28.40 -8.94
CA ARG A 264 35.44 27.80 -9.90
C ARG A 264 36.74 28.56 -9.75
N HIS A 265 37.77 27.90 -9.20
CA HIS A 265 39.10 28.47 -9.06
C HIS A 265 39.42 29.17 -10.38
N LEU A 266 39.45 30.50 -10.32
CA LEU A 266 40.07 31.33 -11.34
C LEU A 266 41.49 30.77 -11.46
N ARG A 267 41.71 29.93 -12.47
CA ARG A 267 43.04 29.46 -12.85
C ARG A 267 43.85 30.73 -13.08
N ARG A 268 44.72 31.06 -12.13
CA ARG A 268 45.73 32.09 -12.35
C ARG A 268 46.51 31.66 -13.59
N PRO A 269 46.68 32.54 -14.59
CA PRO A 269 47.50 32.22 -15.74
C PRO A 269 48.93 31.90 -15.27
N PRO A 270 49.64 30.99 -15.96
CA PRO A 270 51.00 30.62 -15.59
C PRO A 270 51.92 31.85 -15.65
N PRO A 271 52.92 31.95 -14.76
CA PRO A 271 53.91 33.02 -14.81
C PRO A 271 54.74 32.92 -16.11
N ALA A 272 55.02 34.10 -16.68
CA ALA A 272 55.79 34.28 -17.90
C ALA A 272 57.29 34.00 -17.71
#